data_AF-A0A2V9WVL0-F1
#
_entry.id   AF-A0A2V9WVL0-F1
#
_cell.length_a   1.000
_cell.length_b   1.000
_cell.length_c   1.000
_cell.angle_alpha   90.00
_cell.angle_beta   90.00
_cell.angle_gamma   90.00
#
_symmetry.space_group_name_H-M   'P 1'
#
loop_
_entity.id
_entity.type
_entity.pdbx_description
1 polymer ?
#
loop_
_entity_poly.entity_id
_entity_poly.type
_entity_poly.pdbx_seq_one_letter_code
_entity_poly.pdbx_strand_id
1 'polypeptide(L)'
;MKLKAIRLAPITLCLFAATSSLHAAPLKDPCELPQKLGTEIATKYPGTKVVTLDDLTPDNQKFFQKDHGGNCPGLAKVDFYGDGSQTLAFVLVARTSAKEKSYLMVAHLVGTIWKIRMLDTDDGAPTPVVWAQPAGKYRDVDRGKEIQATRPVIVFAGYEAFAIVYAWTGTGVSKVWIAD
;
A
#
# COMPACT_ATOMS: atom_id res chain seq x y z
N MET A 1 -71.37 -30.10 -38.12
CA MET A 1 -70.46 -30.38 -39.26
C MET A 1 -69.75 -29.09 -39.67
N LYS A 2 -68.41 -29.15 -39.71
CA LYS A 2 -67.44 -28.23 -40.37
C LYS A 2 -67.57 -26.73 -40.11
N LEU A 3 -66.70 -26.19 -39.25
CA LEU A 3 -66.24 -24.81 -39.37
C LEU A 3 -64.73 -24.76 -39.61
N LYS A 4 -64.38 -23.95 -40.61
CA LYS A 4 -63.11 -23.87 -41.33
C LYS A 4 -62.03 -23.15 -40.51
N ALA A 5 -60.80 -23.59 -40.70
CA ALA A 5 -59.58 -22.95 -40.24
C ALA A 5 -59.35 -21.59 -40.94
N ILE A 6 -58.86 -20.60 -40.19
CA ILE A 6 -58.23 -19.39 -40.73
C ILE A 6 -56.84 -19.30 -40.11
N ARG A 7 -55.82 -19.26 -40.99
CA ARG A 7 -54.40 -19.20 -40.67
C ARG A 7 -54.02 -17.78 -40.27
N LEU A 8 -53.25 -17.62 -39.20
CA LEU A 8 -52.54 -16.38 -38.85
C LEU A 8 -51.04 -16.68 -38.78
N ALA A 9 -50.27 -15.92 -39.55
CA ALA A 9 -48.83 -16.04 -39.71
C ALA A 9 -48.07 -15.48 -38.49
N PRO A 10 -46.89 -16.02 -38.13
CA PRO A 10 -46.09 -15.45 -37.05
C PRO A 10 -45.27 -14.26 -37.56
N ILE A 11 -45.51 -13.09 -36.96
CA ILE A 11 -44.64 -11.91 -37.09
C ILE A 11 -43.52 -12.08 -36.06
N THR A 12 -42.35 -12.52 -36.51
CA THR A 12 -41.15 -12.61 -35.68
C THR A 12 -40.56 -11.21 -35.50
N LEU A 13 -40.80 -10.62 -34.32
CA LEU A 13 -40.21 -9.34 -33.92
C LEU A 13 -38.83 -9.61 -33.28
N CYS A 14 -37.75 -9.42 -34.05
CA CYS A 14 -36.38 -9.45 -33.53
C CYS A 14 -36.13 -8.20 -32.66
N LEU A 15 -36.21 -8.35 -31.33
CA LEU A 15 -35.64 -7.39 -30.40
C LEU A 15 -34.11 -7.47 -30.45
N PHE A 16 -33.47 -6.48 -31.06
CA PHE A 16 -32.05 -6.22 -30.88
C PHE A 16 -31.82 -5.71 -29.45
N ALA A 17 -31.38 -6.60 -28.56
CA ALA A 17 -30.87 -6.23 -27.26
C ALA A 17 -29.54 -5.47 -27.47
N ALA A 18 -29.56 -4.15 -27.31
CA ALA A 18 -28.37 -3.34 -27.21
C ALA A 18 -27.66 -3.68 -25.90
N THR A 19 -26.71 -4.61 -25.93
CA THR A 19 -25.83 -4.90 -24.80
C THR A 19 -24.89 -3.71 -24.63
N SER A 20 -25.19 -2.84 -23.66
CA SER A 20 -24.28 -1.78 -23.23
C SER A 20 -23.08 -2.44 -22.57
N SER A 21 -21.95 -2.53 -23.29
CA SER A 21 -20.69 -2.97 -22.72
C SER A 21 -20.22 -1.97 -21.66
N LEU A 22 -20.52 -2.24 -20.40
CA LEU A 22 -19.88 -1.59 -19.25
C LEU A 22 -18.38 -1.88 -19.35
N HIS A 23 -17.62 -0.90 -19.84
CA HIS A 23 -16.18 -0.90 -19.70
C HIS A 23 -15.87 -0.73 -18.21
N ALA A 24 -15.50 -1.83 -17.55
CA ALA A 24 -14.94 -1.78 -16.21
C ALA A 24 -13.70 -0.89 -16.25
N ALA A 25 -13.68 0.19 -15.46
CA ALA A 25 -12.48 0.99 -15.29
C ALA A 25 -11.33 0.08 -14.80
N PRO A 26 -10.10 0.25 -15.30
CA PRO A 26 -8.97 -0.54 -14.84
C PRO A 26 -8.87 -0.48 -13.30
N LEU A 27 -8.70 -1.64 -12.66
CA LEU A 27 -8.40 -1.70 -11.23
C LEU A 27 -7.14 -0.89 -10.97
N LYS A 28 -7.26 0.13 -10.12
CA LYS A 28 -6.14 0.99 -9.74
C LYS A 28 -5.12 0.15 -8.97
N ASP A 29 -3.86 0.19 -9.40
CA ASP A 29 -2.77 -0.53 -8.75
C ASP A 29 -2.68 -0.11 -7.27
N PRO A 30 -2.76 -1.06 -6.31
CA PRO A 30 -2.72 -0.74 -4.88
C PRO A 30 -1.40 -0.06 -4.46
N CYS A 31 -0.33 -0.19 -5.25
CA CYS A 31 0.98 0.40 -5.00
C CYS A 31 1.19 1.79 -5.65
N GLU A 32 0.17 2.32 -6.35
CA GLU A 32 0.30 3.60 -7.05
C GLU A 32 0.25 4.80 -6.09
N LEU A 33 1.31 5.61 -6.09
CA LEU A 33 1.32 6.91 -5.41
C LEU A 33 0.41 7.92 -6.13
N PRO A 34 -0.25 8.86 -5.43
CA PRO A 34 -0.93 9.98 -6.06
C PRO A 34 0.00 10.72 -7.04
N GLN A 35 -0.48 11.04 -8.24
CA GLN A 35 0.35 11.55 -9.35
C GLN A 35 1.35 12.64 -8.95
N LYS A 36 0.91 13.69 -8.23
CA LYS A 36 1.79 14.77 -7.76
C LYS A 36 2.91 14.26 -6.85
N LEU A 37 2.57 13.39 -5.90
CA LEU A 37 3.55 12.76 -5.01
C LEU A 37 4.50 11.85 -5.79
N GLY A 38 3.98 11.05 -6.71
CA GLY A 38 4.77 10.18 -7.58
C GLY A 38 5.80 10.97 -8.40
N THR A 39 5.41 12.10 -8.99
CA THR A 39 6.31 12.99 -9.74
C THR A 39 7.39 13.61 -8.84
N GLU A 40 7.03 14.07 -7.64
CA GLU A 40 7.98 14.62 -6.68
C GLU A 40 9.01 13.56 -6.25
N ILE A 41 8.55 12.33 -5.97
CA ILE A 41 9.41 11.21 -5.60
C ILE A 41 10.33 10.79 -6.74
N ALA A 42 9.80 10.63 -7.95
CA ALA A 42 10.61 10.25 -9.11
C ALA A 42 11.72 11.28 -9.42
N THR A 43 11.44 12.56 -9.15
CA THR A 43 12.41 13.65 -9.34
C THR A 43 13.50 13.63 -8.26
N LYS A 44 13.12 13.40 -6.99
CA LYS A 44 14.05 13.45 -5.84
C LYS A 44 14.83 12.16 -5.63
N TYR A 45 14.25 11.02 -6.00
CA TYR A 45 14.80 9.68 -5.83
C TYR A 45 14.76 8.93 -7.18
N PRO A 46 15.51 9.41 -8.20
CA PRO A 46 15.49 8.81 -9.52
C PRO A 46 15.97 7.36 -9.47
N GLY A 47 15.37 6.50 -10.30
CA GLY A 47 15.71 5.07 -10.35
C GLY A 47 15.14 4.23 -9.20
N THR A 48 14.32 4.82 -8.33
CA THR A 48 13.58 4.07 -7.31
C THR A 48 12.16 3.75 -7.76
N LYS A 49 11.58 2.71 -7.18
CA LYS A 49 10.15 2.41 -7.27
C LYS A 49 9.57 2.06 -5.90
N VAL A 50 8.26 2.17 -5.75
CA VAL A 50 7.56 1.62 -4.57
C VAL A 50 7.71 0.09 -4.59
N VAL A 51 7.97 -0.51 -3.42
CA VAL A 51 8.03 -1.96 -3.28
C VAL A 51 6.69 -2.59 -3.68
N THR A 52 6.75 -3.54 -4.60
CA THR A 52 5.60 -4.33 -5.07
C THR A 52 5.75 -5.77 -4.58
N LEU A 53 4.71 -6.58 -4.79
CA LEU A 53 4.76 -8.00 -4.43
C LEU A 53 5.89 -8.73 -5.18
N ASP A 54 6.12 -8.38 -6.45
CA ASP A 54 7.18 -8.95 -7.30
C ASP A 54 8.60 -8.62 -6.82
N ASP A 55 8.73 -7.67 -5.89
CA ASP A 55 10.01 -7.34 -5.28
C ASP A 55 10.37 -8.25 -4.11
N LEU A 56 9.40 -8.97 -3.55
CA LEU A 56 9.61 -9.88 -2.43
C LEU A 56 10.05 -11.26 -2.90
N THR A 57 10.76 -12.00 -2.04
CA THR A 57 11.05 -13.42 -2.27
C THR A 57 9.76 -14.24 -2.30
N PRO A 58 9.71 -15.41 -2.97
CA PRO A 58 8.49 -16.22 -3.06
C PRO A 58 7.84 -16.57 -1.72
N ASP A 59 8.63 -16.74 -0.66
CA ASP A 59 8.09 -17.04 0.66
C ASP A 59 7.56 -15.78 1.35
N ASN A 60 8.24 -14.65 1.22
CA ASN A 60 7.74 -13.36 1.74
C ASN A 60 6.48 -12.89 1.00
N GLN A 61 6.32 -13.22 -0.28
CA GLN A 61 5.07 -13.00 -1.00
C GLN A 61 3.91 -13.75 -0.34
N LYS A 62 4.11 -15.04 -0.02
CA LYS A 62 3.07 -15.85 0.64
C LYS A 62 2.73 -15.33 2.03
N PHE A 63 3.74 -14.96 2.82
CA PHE A 63 3.51 -14.38 4.15
C PHE A 63 2.73 -13.07 4.05
N PHE A 64 3.17 -12.15 3.19
CA PHE A 64 2.49 -10.88 3.01
C PHE A 64 1.05 -11.06 2.53
N GLN A 65 0.82 -11.91 1.52
CA GLN A 65 -0.54 -12.17 1.02
C GLN A 65 -1.43 -12.82 2.08
N LYS A 66 -0.88 -13.71 2.91
CA LYS A 66 -1.63 -14.32 4.01
C LYS A 66 -2.04 -13.29 5.06
N ASP A 67 -1.13 -12.38 5.41
CA ASP A 67 -1.33 -11.43 6.51
C ASP A 67 -2.10 -10.17 6.06
N HIS A 68 -1.93 -9.76 4.81
CA HIS A 68 -2.38 -8.46 4.29
C HIS A 68 -3.21 -8.54 3.01
N GLY A 69 -3.45 -9.73 2.46
CA GLY A 69 -4.29 -9.93 1.27
C GLY A 69 -3.76 -9.19 0.04
N GLY A 70 -4.65 -8.47 -0.65
CA GLY A 70 -4.34 -7.70 -1.87
C GLY A 70 -3.80 -6.29 -1.62
N ASN A 71 -3.35 -5.97 -0.40
CA ASN A 71 -2.73 -4.68 -0.10
C ASN A 71 -1.36 -4.53 -0.78
N CYS A 72 -0.86 -3.30 -0.88
CA CYS A 72 0.49 -3.07 -1.39
C CYS A 72 1.54 -3.33 -0.29
N PRO A 73 2.59 -4.12 -0.55
CA PRO A 73 3.68 -4.30 0.41
C PRO A 73 4.50 -3.04 0.65
N GLY A 74 4.65 -2.18 -0.35
CA GLY A 74 5.44 -0.96 -0.26
C GLY A 74 4.64 0.30 0.04
N LEU A 75 3.32 0.24 0.27
CA LEU A 75 2.49 1.44 0.45
C LEU A 75 1.35 1.21 1.45
N ALA A 76 1.30 2.05 2.47
CA ALA A 76 0.25 2.06 3.48
C ALA A 76 -0.34 3.46 3.68
N LYS A 77 -1.66 3.51 3.88
CA LYS A 77 -2.36 4.70 4.39
C LYS A 77 -2.38 4.64 5.91
N VAL A 78 -2.08 5.74 6.58
CA VAL A 78 -2.01 5.81 8.05
C VAL A 78 -2.40 7.21 8.51
N ASP A 79 -3.14 7.36 9.60
CA ASP A 79 -3.34 8.67 10.24
C ASP A 79 -2.20 8.93 11.25
N PHE A 80 -0.97 9.01 10.74
CA PHE A 80 0.25 9.05 11.56
C PHE A 80 0.32 10.32 12.42
N TYR A 81 -0.19 11.43 11.89
CA TYR A 81 -0.21 12.73 12.55
C TYR A 81 -1.54 13.03 13.25
N GLY A 82 -2.50 12.10 13.28
CA GLY A 82 -3.74 12.20 14.05
C GLY A 82 -4.58 13.45 13.77
N ASP A 83 -4.43 14.02 12.58
CA ASP A 83 -5.11 15.24 12.13
C ASP A 83 -6.15 14.95 11.04
N GLY A 84 -6.32 13.69 10.67
CA GLY A 84 -7.22 13.25 9.61
C GLY A 84 -6.74 13.58 8.19
N SER A 85 -5.60 14.24 8.03
CA SER A 85 -5.02 14.54 6.73
C SER A 85 -4.41 13.28 6.12
N GLN A 86 -4.43 13.19 4.78
CA GLN A 86 -3.88 12.03 4.10
C GLN A 86 -2.38 11.89 4.39
N THR A 87 -2.00 10.78 5.03
CA THR A 87 -0.60 10.41 5.21
C THR A 87 -0.35 9.02 4.61
N LEU A 88 0.70 8.94 3.80
CA LEU A 88 1.16 7.73 3.16
C LEU A 88 2.54 7.36 3.72
N ALA A 89 2.69 6.12 4.17
CA ALA A 89 3.98 5.52 4.44
C ALA A 89 4.31 4.60 3.27
N PHE A 90 5.51 4.69 2.71
CA PHE A 90 5.90 3.86 1.58
C PHE A 90 7.38 3.51 1.59
N VAL A 91 7.69 2.34 1.08
CA VAL A 91 9.06 1.86 0.90
C VAL A 91 9.45 2.04 -0.55
N LEU A 92 10.52 2.78 -0.78
CA LEU A 92 11.18 2.86 -2.07
C LEU A 92 12.33 1.86 -2.12
N VAL A 93 12.47 1.15 -3.23
CA VAL A 93 13.60 0.26 -3.49
C VAL A 93 14.42 0.78 -4.68
N ALA A 94 15.74 0.84 -4.49
CA ALA A 94 16.74 1.08 -5.53
C ALA A 94 17.52 -0.21 -5.77
N ARG A 95 17.40 -0.77 -6.98
CA ARG A 95 18.21 -1.92 -7.40
C ARG A 95 19.42 -1.43 -8.18
N THR A 96 20.59 -1.49 -7.56
CA THR A 96 21.88 -1.26 -8.24
C THR A 96 22.57 -2.60 -8.48
N SER A 97 23.58 -2.63 -9.36
CA SER A 97 24.35 -3.85 -9.67
C SER A 97 25.13 -4.42 -8.47
N ALA A 98 25.29 -3.65 -7.39
CA ALA A 98 26.09 -4.04 -6.23
C ALA A 98 25.24 -4.37 -4.99
N LYS A 99 24.15 -3.64 -4.74
CA LYS A 99 23.26 -3.81 -3.56
C LYS A 99 21.85 -3.30 -3.85
N GLU A 100 20.88 -3.88 -3.14
CA GLU A 100 19.55 -3.31 -3.00
C GLU A 100 19.53 -2.35 -1.80
N LYS A 101 18.94 -1.16 -1.98
CA LYS A 101 18.77 -0.18 -0.91
C LYS A 101 17.31 0.23 -0.82
N SER A 102 16.78 0.21 0.39
CA SER A 102 15.41 0.54 0.70
C SER A 102 15.31 1.82 1.52
N TYR A 103 14.28 2.62 1.29
CA TYR A 103 14.01 3.87 1.98
C TYR A 103 12.58 3.86 2.52
N LEU A 104 12.42 3.96 3.84
CA LEU A 104 11.12 4.19 4.44
C LEU A 104 10.80 5.69 4.38
N MET A 105 9.75 6.03 3.65
CA MET A 105 9.28 7.38 3.42
C MET A 105 7.91 7.59 4.06
N VAL A 106 7.68 8.83 4.51
CA VAL A 106 6.34 9.31 4.90
C VAL A 106 6.05 10.58 4.13
N ALA A 107 4.88 10.64 3.49
CA ALA A 107 4.35 11.82 2.85
C ALA A 107 3.02 12.22 3.49
N HIS A 108 2.95 13.44 3.97
CA HIS A 108 1.79 14.01 4.65
C HIS A 108 1.24 15.19 3.86
N LEU A 109 -0.06 15.17 3.52
CA LEU A 109 -0.69 16.21 2.73
C LEU A 109 -1.13 17.36 3.63
N VAL A 110 -0.46 18.51 3.55
CA VAL A 110 -0.84 19.74 4.26
C VAL A 110 -1.41 20.73 3.27
N GLY A 111 -2.73 20.92 3.31
CA GLY A 111 -3.46 21.65 2.28
C GLY A 111 -3.32 20.96 0.93
N THR A 112 -2.53 21.54 0.02
CA THR A 112 -2.26 20.97 -1.31
C THR A 112 -0.81 20.53 -1.52
N ILE A 113 0.01 20.55 -0.46
CA ILE A 113 1.46 20.32 -0.53
C ILE A 113 1.80 19.04 0.21
N TRP A 114 2.56 18.15 -0.44
CA TRP A 114 3.13 16.98 0.23
C TRP A 114 4.36 17.36 1.05
N LYS A 115 4.32 17.08 2.34
CA LYS A 115 5.48 17.12 3.23
C LYS A 115 6.08 15.73 3.28
N ILE A 116 7.22 15.56 2.60
CA ILE A 116 7.89 14.27 2.43
C ILE A 116 9.10 14.20 3.35
N ARG A 117 9.19 13.13 4.14
CA ARG A 117 10.31 12.85 5.04
C ARG A 117 10.75 11.39 4.90
N MET A 118 12.05 11.16 4.94
CA MET A 118 12.63 9.82 5.11
C MET A 118 12.70 9.51 6.61
N LEU A 119 12.19 8.34 7.01
CA LEU A 119 12.26 7.87 8.39
C LEU A 119 13.42 6.92 8.62
N ASP A 120 13.74 6.08 7.63
CA ASP A 120 14.82 5.10 7.76
C ASP A 120 15.33 4.61 6.40
N THR A 121 16.45 3.90 6.45
CA THR A 121 17.00 3.17 5.30
C THR A 121 17.41 1.77 5.71
N ASP A 122 17.31 0.83 4.77
CA ASP A 122 17.87 -0.51 4.92
C ASP A 122 18.73 -0.84 3.70
N ASP A 123 19.90 -1.43 3.93
CA ASP A 123 20.87 -1.81 2.88
C ASP A 123 20.93 -3.35 2.72
N GLY A 124 19.92 -4.06 3.21
CA GLY A 124 19.90 -5.50 3.39
C GLY A 124 18.88 -6.25 2.53
N ALA A 125 18.94 -7.57 2.64
CA ALA A 125 17.88 -8.49 2.24
C ALA A 125 17.31 -9.15 3.50
N PRO A 126 16.01 -9.43 3.55
CA PRO A 126 15.04 -9.31 2.46
C PRO A 126 14.47 -7.89 2.29
N THR A 127 13.91 -7.62 1.10
CA THR A 127 13.21 -6.36 0.79
C THR A 127 12.12 -6.08 1.82
N PRO A 128 12.18 -4.95 2.54
CA PRO A 128 11.23 -4.66 3.59
C PRO A 128 9.91 -4.15 3.04
N VAL A 129 8.85 -4.42 3.81
CA VAL A 129 7.47 -4.02 3.56
C VAL A 129 7.01 -3.00 4.60
N VAL A 130 5.87 -2.36 4.35
CA VAL A 130 5.28 -1.38 5.26
C VAL A 130 3.77 -1.60 5.41
N TRP A 131 3.29 -1.46 6.64
CA TRP A 131 1.85 -1.42 6.92
C TRP A 131 1.55 -0.48 8.10
N ALA A 132 0.26 -0.19 8.28
CA ALA A 132 -0.22 0.56 9.43
C ALA A 132 -0.69 -0.39 10.54
N GLN A 133 -0.43 -0.04 11.79
CA GLN A 133 -1.00 -0.71 12.96
C GLN A 133 -1.78 0.30 13.81
N PRO A 134 -2.78 -0.15 14.60
CA PRO A 134 -3.54 0.74 15.47
C PRO A 134 -2.69 1.45 16.53
N ALA A 135 -3.28 2.46 17.17
CA ALA A 135 -2.74 2.99 18.42
C ALA A 135 -2.62 1.87 19.46
N GLY A 136 -1.63 1.96 20.33
CA GLY A 136 -1.39 0.88 21.28
C GLY A 136 -0.01 0.93 21.94
N LYS A 137 0.26 -0.14 22.65
CA LYS A 137 1.47 -0.34 23.41
C LYS A 137 2.44 -1.20 22.61
N TYR A 138 3.64 -0.69 22.36
CA TYR A 138 4.69 -1.37 21.60
C TYR A 138 5.96 -1.43 22.44
N ARG A 139 6.46 -2.64 22.68
CA ARG A 139 7.64 -2.89 23.51
C ARG A 139 8.79 -3.36 22.65
N ASP A 140 9.96 -2.77 22.90
CA ASP A 140 11.21 -3.16 22.28
C ASP A 140 11.64 -4.55 22.78
N VAL A 141 12.13 -5.40 21.87
CA VAL A 141 12.52 -6.79 22.19
C VAL A 141 13.72 -6.87 23.14
N ASP A 142 14.68 -5.94 23.03
CA ASP A 142 15.96 -6.06 23.74
C ASP A 142 16.29 -4.90 24.67
N ARG A 143 15.83 -3.69 24.35
CA ARG A 143 16.30 -2.46 25.01
C ARG A 143 15.39 -1.97 26.13
N GLY A 144 14.32 -2.72 26.42
CA GLY A 144 13.31 -2.36 27.44
C GLY A 144 12.57 -1.05 27.15
N LYS A 145 12.79 -0.45 25.97
CA LYS A 145 12.10 0.76 25.54
C LYS A 145 10.65 0.42 25.21
N GLU A 146 9.75 1.35 25.51
CA GLU A 146 8.33 1.16 25.27
C GLU A 146 7.75 2.44 24.68
N ILE A 147 6.82 2.28 23.73
CA ILE A 147 6.05 3.36 23.14
C ILE A 147 4.58 3.10 23.45
N GLN A 148 3.94 4.07 24.10
CA GLN A 148 2.48 4.17 24.17
C GLN A 148 2.01 5.10 23.06
N ALA A 149 1.67 4.54 21.90
CA ALA A 149 1.17 5.30 20.77
C ALA A 149 -0.30 5.65 20.99
N THR A 150 -0.63 6.93 20.93
CA THR A 150 -2.03 7.43 20.97
C THR A 150 -2.66 7.50 19.58
N ARG A 151 -1.90 7.18 18.55
CA ARG A 151 -2.27 7.27 17.12
C ARG A 151 -1.80 6.01 16.39
N PRO A 152 -2.38 5.69 15.22
CA PRO A 152 -1.87 4.64 14.37
C PRO A 152 -0.37 4.79 14.09
N VAL A 153 0.33 3.67 14.05
CA VAL A 153 1.78 3.60 13.86
C VAL A 153 2.13 3.02 12.49
N ILE A 154 3.35 3.27 12.05
CA ILE A 154 3.92 2.66 10.85
C ILE A 154 4.77 1.48 11.30
N VAL A 155 4.56 0.32 10.68
CA VAL A 155 5.46 -0.82 10.83
C VAL A 155 6.26 -0.98 9.56
N PHE A 156 7.58 -1.07 9.71
CA PHE A 156 8.53 -1.35 8.65
C PHE A 156 9.25 -2.64 9.00
N ALA A 157 9.15 -3.64 8.13
CA ALA A 157 9.63 -4.97 8.45
C ALA A 157 10.24 -5.68 7.25
N GLY A 158 11.40 -6.30 7.46
CA GLY A 158 11.87 -7.40 6.61
C GLY A 158 11.37 -8.69 7.22
N TYR A 159 10.48 -9.42 6.53
CA TYR A 159 10.03 -10.73 6.99
C TYR A 159 11.23 -11.62 7.33
N GLU A 160 11.16 -12.32 8.47
CA GLU A 160 12.23 -13.18 9.00
C GLU A 160 13.54 -12.47 9.40
N ALA A 161 13.58 -11.13 9.34
CA ALA A 161 14.77 -10.36 9.72
C ALA A 161 14.49 -9.33 10.82
N PHE A 162 13.50 -8.46 10.65
CA PHE A 162 13.21 -7.43 11.66
C PHE A 162 11.80 -6.88 11.52
N ALA A 163 11.30 -6.25 12.58
CA ALA A 163 10.14 -5.37 12.52
C ALA A 163 10.32 -4.17 13.44
N ILE A 164 10.14 -2.97 12.89
CA ILE A 164 10.31 -1.71 13.60
C ILE A 164 9.00 -0.94 13.57
N VAL A 165 8.57 -0.48 14.74
CA VAL A 165 7.41 0.41 14.89
C VAL A 165 7.89 1.85 14.96
N TYR A 166 7.32 2.73 14.14
CA TYR A 166 7.50 4.17 14.19
C TYR A 166 6.20 4.82 14.65
N ALA A 167 6.29 5.69 15.65
CA ALA A 167 5.16 6.41 16.23
C ALA A 167 5.45 7.91 16.30
N TRP A 168 4.45 8.72 15.98
CA TRP A 168 4.50 10.16 16.16
C TRP A 168 4.24 10.55 17.61
N THR A 169 5.09 11.38 18.20
CA THR A 169 5.01 11.79 19.61
C THR A 169 4.35 13.15 19.82
N GLY A 170 3.87 13.80 18.76
CA GLY A 170 3.45 15.20 18.78
C GLY A 170 4.55 16.17 18.35
N THR A 171 5.81 15.84 18.60
CA THR A 171 6.98 16.69 18.28
C THR A 171 8.01 16.01 17.38
N GLY A 172 7.99 14.68 17.32
CA GLY A 172 8.94 13.90 16.55
C GLY A 172 8.48 12.48 16.31
N VAL A 173 9.39 11.66 15.78
CA VAL A 173 9.14 10.23 15.55
C VAL A 173 9.98 9.44 16.54
N SER A 174 9.34 8.58 17.31
CA SER A 174 10.01 7.58 18.15
C SER A 174 9.88 6.22 17.47
N LYS A 175 10.89 5.35 17.64
CA LYS A 175 10.86 3.97 17.15
C LYS A 175 11.28 2.94 18.19
N VAL A 176 10.81 1.71 18.04
CA VAL A 176 11.19 0.50 18.80
C VAL A 176 11.25 -0.71 17.86
N TRP A 177 12.13 -1.66 18.17
CA TRP A 177 12.24 -2.93 17.45
C TRP A 177 11.33 -3.96 18.12
N ILE A 178 10.33 -4.46 17.41
CA ILE A 178 9.38 -5.46 17.93
C ILE A 178 9.71 -6.88 17.47
N ALA A 179 10.70 -7.03 16.57
CA ALA A 179 11.36 -8.26 16.19
C ALA A 179 12.77 -7.92 15.64
N ASP A 180 13.73 -8.82 15.89
CA ASP A 180 15.13 -8.82 15.41
C ASP A 180 15.58 -10.30 15.24
#